data_AF-A0A5E4L470-F1
#
_entry.id   AF-A0A5E4L470-F1
#
_cell.length_a   1.000
_cell.length_b   1.000
_cell.length_c   1.000
_cell.angle_alpha   90.00
_cell.angle_beta   90.00
_cell.angle_gamma   90.00
#
_symmetry.space_group_name_H-M   'P 1'
#
loop_
_entity.id
_entity.type
_entity.pdbx_description
1 polymer ?
#
loop_
_entity_poly.entity_id
_entity_poly.type
_entity_poly.pdbx_seq_one_letter_code
_entity_poly.pdbx_strand_id
1 'polypeptide(L)'
;MSEESTDIGISFRWRICPIYRPWMDATLFKLPNWDDGTYAGPGRIAGGPDPLMPLIPIALVMVRDVNITGKWSKQDSDHIDTATSGSVSAGWGPFSASGNYSYSSTNDRFTARRTNEGFIIPDIQVIGWVCSRVPFCPPAIKSRIIISKSTLNKIRTMEHLIHPH
;
A
#
# COMPACT_ATOMS: atom_id res chain seq x y z
N MET A 1 13.31 41.28 6.73
CA MET A 1 13.86 40.04 6.16
C MET A 1 13.41 38.92 7.07
N SER A 2 12.57 38.01 6.58
CA SER A 2 12.30 36.76 7.29
C SER A 2 13.60 35.96 7.29
N GLU A 3 14.17 35.73 8.46
CA GLU A 3 15.27 34.78 8.60
C GLU A 3 14.72 33.40 8.28
N GLU A 4 15.34 32.68 7.35
CA GLU A 4 14.96 31.31 7.00
C GLU A 4 15.53 30.34 8.05
N SER A 5 14.84 29.24 8.28
CA SER A 5 15.36 28.20 9.19
C SER A 5 16.60 27.53 8.60
N THR A 6 17.64 27.34 9.42
CA THR A 6 18.93 26.76 9.01
C THR A 6 19.33 25.61 9.92
N ASP A 7 20.33 24.82 9.51
CA ASP A 7 20.87 23.69 10.30
C ASP A 7 19.82 22.66 10.73
N ILE A 8 18.83 22.39 9.87
CA ILE A 8 17.78 21.41 10.16
C ILE A 8 18.37 19.99 10.18
N GLY A 9 18.24 19.33 11.32
CA GLY A 9 18.64 17.95 11.55
C GLY A 9 17.44 17.09 11.94
N ILE A 10 17.39 15.85 11.44
CA ILE A 10 16.34 14.89 11.75
C ILE A 10 17.01 13.58 12.17
N SER A 11 16.62 13.06 13.33
CA SER A 11 17.09 11.77 13.83
C SER A 11 15.91 10.97 14.37
N PHE A 12 15.91 9.66 14.14
CA PHE A 12 14.87 8.75 14.63
C PHE A 12 15.38 7.31 14.60
N ARG A 13 14.72 6.45 15.38
CA ARG A 13 14.86 5.00 15.23
C ARG A 13 13.81 4.51 14.25
N TRP A 14 14.17 3.58 13.38
CA TRP A 14 13.25 3.05 12.38
C TRP A 14 13.29 1.52 12.33
N ARG A 15 12.20 0.93 11.84
CA ARG A 15 12.09 -0.50 11.59
C ARG A 15 11.11 -0.78 10.47
N ILE A 16 11.43 -1.79 9.66
CA ILE A 16 10.48 -2.40 8.72
C ILE A 16 9.74 -3.51 9.44
N CYS A 17 8.41 -3.41 9.51
CA CYS A 17 7.55 -4.42 10.09
C CYS A 17 6.83 -5.18 8.98
N PRO A 18 7.15 -6.47 8.76
CA PRO A 18 6.48 -7.26 7.73
C PRO A 18 5.01 -7.47 8.10
N ILE A 19 4.14 -7.39 7.10
CA ILE A 19 2.72 -7.68 7.23
C ILE A 19 2.52 -9.16 6.91
N TYR A 20 2.03 -9.94 7.88
CA TYR A 20 1.70 -11.34 7.68
C TYR A 20 0.20 -11.51 7.43
N ARG A 21 -0.16 -12.13 6.29
CA ARG A 21 -1.56 -12.42 5.92
C ARG A 21 -1.72 -13.92 5.66
N PRO A 22 -2.03 -14.75 6.68
CA PRO A 22 -2.21 -16.19 6.51
C PRO A 22 -3.28 -16.55 5.46
N TRP A 23 -4.25 -15.66 5.26
CA TRP A 23 -5.35 -15.83 4.32
C TRP A 23 -4.99 -15.49 2.86
N MET A 24 -3.78 -14.99 2.59
CA MET A 24 -3.35 -14.61 1.23
C MET A 24 -1.97 -15.20 0.92
N ASP A 25 -1.96 -16.18 0.01
CA ASP A 25 -0.72 -16.65 -0.58
C ASP A 25 -0.35 -15.79 -1.80
N ALA A 26 0.57 -14.84 -1.60
CA ALA A 26 1.03 -13.94 -2.64
C ALA A 26 1.86 -14.64 -3.74
N THR A 27 2.20 -15.92 -3.58
CA THR A 27 2.88 -16.69 -4.64
C THR A 27 1.96 -16.98 -5.81
N LEU A 28 0.64 -17.04 -5.59
CA LEU A 28 -0.37 -17.20 -6.65
C LEU A 28 -0.19 -16.14 -7.75
N PHE A 29 -0.03 -14.89 -7.35
CA PHE A 29 0.15 -13.76 -8.28
C PHE A 29 1.42 -13.86 -9.11
N LYS A 30 2.40 -14.68 -8.71
CA LYS A 30 3.66 -14.83 -9.45
C LYS A 30 3.61 -15.93 -10.51
N LEU A 31 2.53 -16.73 -10.57
CA LEU A 31 2.41 -17.77 -11.58
C LEU A 31 2.25 -17.12 -12.98
N PRO A 32 2.88 -17.64 -14.04
CA PRO A 32 2.80 -17.03 -15.38
C PRO A 32 1.37 -16.90 -15.92
N ASN A 33 0.48 -17.79 -15.49
CA ASN A 33 -0.91 -17.88 -15.94
C ASN A 33 -1.90 -17.66 -14.79
N TRP A 34 -1.51 -16.88 -13.77
CA TRP A 34 -2.41 -16.59 -12.65
C TRP A 34 -3.62 -15.80 -13.15
N ASP A 35 -4.81 -16.23 -12.78
CA ASP A 35 -6.04 -15.58 -13.22
C ASP A 35 -7.03 -15.61 -12.06
N ASP A 36 -7.86 -14.58 -11.95
CA ASP A 36 -8.86 -14.47 -10.88
C ASP A 36 -10.12 -15.32 -11.17
N GLY A 37 -10.18 -15.95 -12.35
CA GLY A 37 -11.30 -16.78 -12.79
C GLY A 37 -12.60 -16.01 -13.05
N THR A 38 -12.57 -14.67 -12.99
CA THR A 38 -13.76 -13.82 -12.99
C THR A 38 -13.77 -12.78 -14.12
N TYR A 39 -14.94 -12.15 -14.28
CA TYR A 39 -15.36 -11.27 -15.37
C TYR A 39 -14.56 -9.96 -15.54
N ALA A 40 -13.56 -9.69 -14.70
CA ALA A 40 -12.76 -8.47 -14.83
C ALA A 40 -12.03 -8.44 -16.19
N GLY A 41 -11.53 -9.58 -16.66
CA GLY A 41 -10.79 -9.67 -17.91
C GLY A 41 -9.32 -9.23 -17.77
N PRO A 42 -8.51 -9.44 -18.80
CA PRO A 42 -7.06 -9.34 -18.72
C PRO A 42 -6.59 -7.94 -18.29
N GLY A 43 -5.64 -7.90 -17.36
CA GLY A 43 -5.01 -6.68 -16.86
C GLY A 43 -5.82 -5.87 -15.86
N ARG A 44 -7.06 -6.27 -15.54
CA ARG A 44 -7.96 -5.50 -14.67
C ARG A 44 -7.67 -5.64 -13.18
N ILE A 45 -7.10 -6.77 -12.75
CA ILE A 45 -6.57 -6.88 -11.38
C ILE A 45 -5.21 -6.21 -11.28
N ALA A 46 -4.29 -6.48 -12.21
CA ALA A 46 -2.95 -5.92 -12.19
C ALA A 46 -2.32 -5.83 -13.59
N GLY A 47 -1.42 -4.85 -13.75
CA GLY A 47 -0.61 -4.66 -14.96
C GLY A 47 -1.29 -3.93 -16.13
N GLY A 48 -2.62 -3.77 -16.12
CA GLY A 48 -3.36 -2.95 -17.10
C GLY A 48 -3.34 -1.45 -16.78
N PRO A 49 -4.04 -0.63 -17.60
CA PRO A 49 -4.09 0.83 -17.45
C PRO A 49 -4.88 1.30 -16.22
N ASP A 50 -5.80 0.49 -15.71
CA ASP A 50 -6.60 0.78 -14.51
C ASP A 50 -6.76 -0.49 -13.65
N PRO A 51 -5.67 -0.91 -12.97
CA PRO A 51 -5.65 -2.13 -12.19
C PRO A 51 -6.25 -1.93 -10.80
N LEU A 52 -7.07 -2.88 -10.36
CA LEU A 52 -7.68 -2.87 -9.02
C LEU A 52 -6.65 -3.08 -7.88
N MET A 53 -5.61 -3.86 -8.14
CA MET A 53 -4.58 -4.21 -7.16
C MET A 53 -3.18 -4.26 -7.81
N PRO A 54 -2.61 -3.11 -8.22
CA PRO A 54 -1.28 -3.06 -8.83
C PRO A 54 -0.15 -3.36 -7.84
N LEU A 55 -0.40 -3.11 -6.55
CA LEU A 55 0.57 -3.18 -5.47
C LEU A 55 -0.04 -3.91 -4.28
N ILE A 56 0.73 -4.84 -3.69
CA ILE A 56 0.38 -5.49 -2.43
C ILE A 56 1.34 -4.98 -1.36
N PRO A 57 0.85 -4.29 -0.31
CA PRO A 57 1.68 -3.93 0.82
C PRO A 57 2.18 -5.17 1.54
N ILE A 58 3.50 -5.27 1.71
CA ILE A 58 4.20 -6.39 2.37
C ILE A 58 4.87 -5.99 3.68
N ALA A 59 5.12 -4.70 3.91
CA ALA A 59 5.63 -4.21 5.18
C ALA A 59 5.28 -2.74 5.42
N LEU A 60 5.33 -2.36 6.70
CA LEU A 60 5.23 -0.97 7.17
C LEU A 60 6.64 -0.43 7.46
N VAL A 61 6.90 0.81 7.09
CA VAL A 61 8.06 1.56 7.57
C VAL A 61 7.61 2.36 8.78
N MET A 62 8.08 1.94 9.95
CA MET A 62 7.76 2.59 11.21
C MET A 62 8.97 3.34 11.75
N VAL A 63 8.72 4.48 12.37
CA VAL A 63 9.71 5.28 13.09
C VAL A 63 9.25 5.52 14.52
N ARG A 64 10.20 5.81 15.40
CA ARG A 64 9.93 6.24 16.78
C ARG A 64 11.05 7.15 17.28
N ASP A 65 10.72 7.92 18.31
CA ASP A 65 11.62 8.91 18.92
C ASP A 65 12.19 9.86 17.85
N VAL A 66 11.29 10.47 17.07
CA VAL A 66 11.67 11.44 16.04
C VAL A 66 12.12 12.71 16.74
N ASN A 67 13.38 13.10 16.56
CA ASN A 67 13.95 14.33 17.06
C ASN A 67 14.36 15.22 15.89
N ILE A 68 13.73 16.38 15.81
CA ILE A 68 13.96 17.38 14.77
C ILE A 68 14.57 18.60 15.45
N THR A 69 15.75 19.01 14.99
CA THR A 69 16.54 20.11 15.53
C THR A 69 16.82 21.13 14.44
N GLY A 70 17.06 22.39 14.82
CA GLY A 70 17.42 23.42 13.86
C GLY A 70 17.51 24.81 14.48
N LYS A 71 18.02 25.75 13.70
CA LYS A 71 17.91 27.18 13.98
C LYS A 71 16.64 27.68 13.32
N TRP A 72 15.62 27.90 14.13
CA TRP A 72 14.28 28.19 13.66
C TRP A 72 14.06 29.68 13.42
N SER A 73 13.43 30.01 12.29
CA SER A 73 12.84 31.32 12.08
C SER A 73 11.76 31.59 13.13
N LYS A 74 11.40 32.87 13.31
CA LYS A 74 10.28 33.25 14.19
C LYS A 74 8.98 32.51 13.79
N GLN A 75 8.71 32.45 12.49
CA GLN A 75 7.51 31.82 11.94
C GLN A 75 7.51 30.30 12.17
N ASP A 76 8.65 29.64 11.96
CA ASP A 76 8.76 28.19 12.16
C ASP A 76 8.72 27.83 13.65
N SER A 77 9.29 28.65 14.53
CA SER A 77 9.16 28.45 15.97
C SER A 77 7.71 28.56 16.41
N ASP A 78 6.97 29.57 15.93
CA ASP A 78 5.54 29.74 16.26
C ASP A 78 4.71 28.56 15.73
N HIS A 79 5.09 27.99 14.58
CA HIS A 79 4.47 26.77 14.04
C HIS A 79 4.77 25.53 14.90
N ILE A 80 6.02 25.35 15.35
CA ILE A 80 6.42 24.26 16.25
C ILE A 80 5.68 24.37 17.59
N ASP A 81 5.56 25.58 18.14
CA ASP A 81 4.86 25.81 19.41
C ASP A 81 3.37 25.50 19.27
N THR A 82 2.76 25.88 18.14
CA THR A 82 1.38 25.48 17.82
C THR A 82 1.25 23.97 17.71
N ALA A 83 2.18 23.31 17.02
CA ALA A 83 2.17 21.87 16.81
C ALA A 83 2.34 21.06 18.10
N THR A 84 3.17 21.56 19.02
CA THR A 84 3.46 20.94 20.33
C THR A 84 2.48 21.33 21.44
N SER A 85 1.64 22.34 21.22
CA SER A 85 0.53 22.68 22.14
C SER A 85 -0.58 21.61 22.15
N GLY A 86 -0.55 20.68 21.20
CA GLY A 86 -1.48 19.57 21.01
C GLY A 86 -2.88 19.99 20.54
N SER A 87 -3.23 21.28 20.61
CA SER A 87 -4.63 21.75 20.47
C SER A 87 -5.17 21.68 19.05
N VAL A 88 -4.27 21.55 18.08
CA VAL A 88 -4.58 21.50 16.65
C VAL A 88 -3.78 20.35 16.06
N SER A 89 -4.38 19.58 15.15
CA SER A 89 -3.64 18.58 14.38
C SER A 89 -2.58 19.27 13.53
N ALA A 90 -1.31 19.05 13.87
CA ALA A 90 -0.19 19.64 13.16
C ALA A 90 0.80 18.55 12.74
N GLY A 91 1.43 18.75 11.59
CA GLY A 91 2.42 17.83 11.03
C GLY A 91 3.63 18.60 10.53
N TRP A 92 4.77 17.92 10.52
CA TRP A 92 6.02 18.42 9.96
C TRP A 92 6.59 17.37 9.01
N GLY A 93 6.45 17.62 7.71
CA GLY A 93 6.77 16.63 6.68
C GLY A 93 5.95 15.34 6.84
N PRO A 94 6.57 14.15 6.76
CA PRO A 94 5.87 12.87 6.93
C PRO A 94 5.56 12.54 8.41
N PHE A 95 5.92 13.43 9.35
CA PHE A 95 5.72 13.20 10.78
C PHE A 95 4.52 14.00 11.28
N SER A 96 3.66 13.35 12.06
CA SER A 96 2.58 14.02 12.76
C SER A 96 3.10 14.53 14.10
N ALA A 97 2.99 15.83 14.38
CA ALA A 97 3.43 16.42 15.64
C ALA A 97 2.33 16.42 16.70
N SER A 98 1.06 16.36 16.31
CA SER A 98 -0.05 16.19 17.25
C SER A 98 -1.28 15.66 16.56
N GLY A 99 -2.09 14.92 17.29
CA GLY A 99 -3.33 14.35 16.79
C GLY A 99 -4.11 13.68 17.90
N ASN A 100 -5.42 13.59 17.68
CA ASN A 100 -6.31 12.81 18.53
C ASN A 100 -6.52 11.44 17.88
N TYR A 101 -6.34 10.37 18.64
CA TYR A 101 -6.75 9.04 18.23
C TYR A 101 -7.93 8.60 19.10
N SER A 102 -9.05 8.30 18.44
CA SER A 102 -10.27 7.83 19.09
C SER A 102 -10.54 6.38 18.71
N TYR A 103 -10.56 5.49 19.71
CA TYR A 103 -10.96 4.09 19.53
C TYR A 103 -11.98 3.68 20.57
N SER A 104 -13.23 3.48 20.12
CA SER A 104 -14.45 2.93 20.75
C SER A 104 -14.86 3.41 22.15
N SER A 105 -13.94 3.70 23.06
CA SER A 105 -14.18 4.22 24.40
C SER A 105 -13.04 5.09 24.97
N THR A 106 -11.93 5.27 24.24
CA THR A 106 -10.78 6.06 24.70
C THR A 106 -10.42 7.12 23.65
N ASN A 107 -10.31 8.37 24.11
CA ASN A 107 -9.69 9.47 23.35
C ASN A 107 -8.28 9.66 23.88
N ASP A 108 -7.31 9.06 23.20
CA ASP A 108 -5.90 9.29 23.51
C ASP A 108 -5.36 10.37 22.59
N ARG A 109 -4.65 11.32 23.21
CA ARG A 109 -4.02 12.43 22.52
C ARG A 109 -2.53 12.22 22.54
N PHE A 110 -1.92 12.22 21.38
CA PHE A 110 -0.47 12.25 21.28
C PHE A 110 -0.01 13.67 20.93
N THR A 111 1.11 14.10 21.48
CA THR A 111 1.62 15.46 21.29
C THR A 111 3.14 15.46 21.34
N ALA A 112 3.76 16.07 20.34
CA ALA A 112 5.19 16.31 20.27
C ALA A 112 5.63 17.22 21.41
N ARG A 113 6.81 16.95 21.95
CA ARG A 113 7.41 17.72 23.03
C ARG A 113 8.41 18.72 22.48
N ARG A 114 8.24 20.00 22.79
CA ARG A 114 9.23 21.05 22.49
C ARG A 114 10.53 20.78 23.27
N THR A 115 11.66 20.97 22.62
CA THR A 115 13.01 20.98 23.20
C THR A 115 13.67 22.33 22.93
N ASN A 116 14.84 22.60 23.52
CA ASN A 116 15.55 23.87 23.28
C ASN A 116 15.96 24.05 21.81
N GLU A 117 16.23 22.95 21.11
CA GLU A 117 16.76 22.95 19.75
C GLU A 117 15.70 22.62 18.68
N GLY A 118 14.49 22.21 19.09
CA GLY A 118 13.41 21.85 18.18
C GLY A 118 12.30 21.08 18.89
N PHE A 119 11.97 19.88 18.42
CA PHE A 119 10.91 19.08 19.03
C PHE A 119 11.12 17.57 18.85
N ILE A 120 10.52 16.80 19.76
CA ILE A 120 10.59 15.35 19.79
C ILE A 120 9.18 14.77 19.69
N ILE A 121 9.01 13.75 18.85
CA ILE A 121 7.82 12.91 18.82
C ILE A 121 8.18 11.52 19.35
N PRO A 122 7.82 11.21 20.61
CA PRO A 122 8.22 9.95 21.24
C PRO A 122 7.47 8.73 20.67
N ASP A 123 6.27 8.96 20.16
CA ASP A 123 5.36 7.90 19.72
C ASP A 123 5.76 7.28 18.38
N ILE A 124 5.23 6.09 18.13
CA ILE A 124 5.46 5.35 16.90
C ILE A 124 4.65 5.99 15.77
N GLN A 125 5.28 6.17 14.61
CA GLN A 125 4.61 6.63 13.40
C GLN A 125 4.86 5.70 12.23
N VAL A 126 3.84 5.54 11.39
CA VAL A 126 3.97 4.88 10.09
C VAL A 126 4.26 5.97 9.05
N ILE A 127 5.45 5.94 8.46
CA ILE A 127 5.88 6.93 7.47
C ILE A 127 5.79 6.42 6.02
N GLY A 128 5.48 5.14 5.84
CA GLY A 128 5.36 4.55 4.52
C GLY A 128 5.10 3.05 4.52
N TRP A 129 4.97 2.52 3.31
CA TRP A 129 4.66 1.13 3.04
C TRP A 129 5.68 0.58 2.03
N VAL A 130 6.13 -0.65 2.26
CA VAL A 130 6.86 -1.43 1.26
C VAL A 130 5.85 -2.27 0.52
N CYS A 131 5.81 -2.12 -0.80
CA CYS A 131 4.86 -2.82 -1.67
C CYS A 131 5.57 -3.76 -2.63
N SER A 132 4.97 -4.92 -2.88
CA SER A 132 5.32 -5.80 -3.99
C SER A 132 4.44 -5.49 -5.19
N ARG A 133 5.03 -5.44 -6.39
CA ARG A 133 4.29 -5.24 -7.64
C ARG A 133 3.59 -6.55 -8.03
N VAL A 134 2.29 -6.46 -8.28
CA VAL A 134 1.52 -7.56 -8.83
C VAL A 134 1.76 -7.59 -10.34
N PRO A 135 2.21 -8.72 -10.93
CA PRO A 135 2.45 -8.82 -12.36
C PRO A 135 1.11 -8.78 -13.12
N PHE A 136 1.17 -8.74 -14.45
CA PHE A 136 -0.04 -8.69 -15.28
C PHE A 136 -0.95 -9.88 -15.01
N CYS A 137 -2.26 -9.63 -14.89
CA CYS A 137 -3.29 -10.67 -14.78
C CYS A 137 -3.70 -11.14 -16.20
N PRO A 138 -3.28 -12.33 -16.69
CA PRO A 138 -3.74 -12.87 -17.95
C PRO A 138 -5.26 -13.12 -17.99
N PRO A 139 -5.85 -13.28 -19.19
CA PRO A 139 -7.25 -13.64 -19.29
C PRO A 139 -7.48 -15.08 -18.80
N ALA A 140 -8.68 -15.35 -18.29
CA ALA A 140 -9.14 -16.72 -18.07
C ALA A 140 -8.86 -17.61 -19.28
N ILE A 141 -8.21 -18.75 -19.02
CA ILE A 141 -8.03 -19.79 -20.03
C ILE A 141 -9.44 -20.22 -20.46
N LYS A 142 -9.89 -19.73 -21.62
CA LYS A 142 -11.02 -20.35 -22.29
C LYS A 142 -10.60 -21.78 -22.60
N SER A 143 -11.22 -22.74 -21.93
CA SER A 143 -11.12 -24.16 -22.28
C SER A 143 -11.59 -24.31 -23.72
N ARG A 144 -10.65 -24.27 -24.66
CA ARG A 144 -10.91 -24.54 -26.06
C ARG A 144 -11.00 -26.05 -26.19
N ILE A 145 -12.22 -26.58 -26.27
CA ILE A 145 -12.42 -27.97 -26.70
C ILE A 145 -11.94 -28.04 -28.15
N ILE A 146 -10.74 -28.60 -28.37
CA ILE A 146 -10.26 -28.92 -29.71
C ILE A 146 -10.76 -30.33 -30.03
N ILE A 147 -11.90 -30.42 -30.73
CA ILE A 147 -12.32 -31.69 -31.33
C ILE A 147 -11.45 -31.89 -32.58
N SER A 148 -10.73 -33.00 -32.65
CA SER A 148 -9.92 -33.32 -33.83
C SER A 148 -10.83 -33.51 -35.06
N LYS A 149 -10.35 -33.11 -36.24
CA LYS A 149 -11.05 -33.35 -37.52
C LYS A 149 -11.37 -34.84 -37.72
N SER A 150 -10.50 -35.75 -37.24
CA SER A 150 -10.75 -37.19 -37.30
C SER A 150 -11.95 -37.62 -36.46
N THR A 151 -12.14 -37.02 -35.27
CA THR A 151 -13.27 -37.29 -34.39
C THR A 151 -14.57 -36.74 -35.00
N LEU A 152 -14.53 -35.54 -35.57
CA LEU A 152 -15.65 -34.94 -36.30
C LEU A 152 -16.09 -35.78 -37.51
N ASN A 153 -15.14 -36.28 -38.30
CA ASN A 153 -15.45 -37.15 -39.43
C ASN A 153 -16.08 -38.46 -38.97
N LYS A 154 -15.60 -39.04 -37.87
CA LYS A 154 -16.13 -40.30 -37.33
C LYS A 154 -17.58 -40.15 -36.84
N ILE A 155 -17.92 -39.03 -36.24
CA ILE A 155 -19.31 -38.69 -35.84
C ILE A 155 -20.20 -38.53 -37.08
N ARG A 156 -19.73 -37.79 -38.09
CA ARG A 156 -20.50 -37.55 -39.33
C ARG A 156 -20.74 -38.84 -40.13
N THR A 157 -19.80 -39.77 -40.14
CA THR A 157 -19.98 -41.08 -40.78
C THR A 157 -20.97 -41.96 -40.01
N MET A 158 -21.03 -41.86 -38.68
CA MET A 158 -22.00 -42.60 -37.86
C MET A 158 -23.43 -42.11 -38.09
N GLU A 159 -23.66 -40.80 -38.27
CA GLU A 159 -24.99 -40.25 -38.59
C GLU A 159 -25.53 -40.75 -39.94
N HIS A 160 -24.67 -40.85 -40.96
CA HIS A 160 -25.04 -41.43 -42.27
C HIS A 160 -25.37 -42.93 -42.20
N LEU A 161 -24.85 -43.66 -41.21
CA LEU A 161 -25.18 -45.09 -41.02
C LEU A 161 -26.52 -45.28 -40.28
N ILE A 162 -26.98 -44.29 -39.53
CA ILE A 162 -28.23 -44.35 -38.75
C ILE A 162 -29.43 -43.89 -39.59
N HIS A 163 -29.20 -43.04 -40.61
CA HIS A 163 -30.23 -42.61 -41.57
C HIS A 163 -29.78 -42.86 -43.02
N PRO A 164 -29.81 -44.11 -43.49
CA PRO A 164 -29.67 -44.40 -44.90
C PRO A 164 -30.93 -43.91 -45.63
N HIS A 165 -30.75 -42.98 -46.57
CA HIS A 165 -31.74 -42.74 -47.63
C HIS A 165 -31.68 -43.88 -48.65
#